data_AF-A0A7C1BQ24-F1
#
_entry.id   AF-A0A7C1BQ24-F1
#
_cell.length_a   1.000
_cell.length_b   1.000
_cell.length_c   1.000
_cell.angle_alpha   90.00
_cell.angle_beta   90.00
_cell.angle_gamma   90.00
#
_symmetry.space_group_name_H-M   'P 1'
#
loop_
_entity.id
_entity.type
_entity.pdbx_description
1 polymer ?
#
loop_
_entity_poly.entity_id
_entity_poly.type
_entity_poly.pdbx_seq_one_letter_code
_entity_poly.pdbx_strand_id
1 'polypeptide(L)'
;MRWIGEILPEDKISRYIRNGTIGDWAINPDGTVNLIVEFFKDVSLDDAELIIEHYDGVTKSRVRSINALVVTIPQDAIYELANEDSVQWIEEVPPQPIAEPYDITEVEK
;
A
#
# COMPACT_ATOMS: atom_id res chain seq x y z
N MET A 1 11.86 -18.60 18.70
CA MET A 1 10.81 -19.02 17.74
C MET A 1 11.34 -18.67 16.36
N ARG A 2 11.76 -19.66 15.55
CA ARG A 2 12.20 -19.45 14.17
C ARG A 2 11.21 -20.24 13.32
N TRP A 3 10.30 -19.55 12.65
CA TRP A 3 9.33 -20.20 11.77
C TRP A 3 10.09 -20.79 10.58
N ILE A 4 9.79 -22.05 10.24
CA ILE A 4 10.37 -22.83 9.12
C ILE A 4 9.35 -22.97 7.96
N GLY A 5 8.30 -22.15 7.97
CA GLY A 5 7.34 -22.10 6.86
C GLY A 5 7.87 -21.30 5.67
N GLU A 6 7.47 -21.69 4.47
CA GLU A 6 7.58 -20.85 3.26
C GLU A 6 6.76 -19.56 3.49
N ILE A 7 7.31 -18.40 3.13
CA ILE A 7 6.57 -17.14 3.15
C ILE A 7 5.72 -17.10 1.90
N LEU A 8 4.41 -17.24 2.03
CA LEU A 8 3.50 -17.23 0.91
C LEU A 8 3.19 -15.79 0.47
N PRO A 9 2.80 -15.53 -0.79
CA PRO A 9 2.41 -14.20 -1.26
C PRO A 9 1.34 -13.55 -0.37
N GLU A 10 0.35 -14.33 0.07
CA GLU A 10 -0.69 -13.90 1.00
C GLU A 10 -0.18 -13.49 2.39
N ASP A 11 1.02 -13.88 2.80
CA ASP A 11 1.63 -13.42 4.04
C ASP A 11 2.19 -12.00 3.93
N LYS A 12 2.39 -11.50 2.70
CA LYS A 12 2.85 -10.13 2.41
C LYS A 12 1.69 -9.14 2.27
N ILE A 13 0.46 -9.60 2.20
CA ILE A 13 -0.72 -8.77 1.97
C ILE A 13 -1.44 -8.49 3.29
N SER A 14 -1.79 -7.23 3.55
CA SER A 14 -2.53 -6.88 4.76
C SER A 14 -3.88 -7.57 4.86
N ARG A 15 -4.34 -7.78 6.10
CA ARG A 15 -5.60 -8.49 6.38
C ARG A 15 -6.84 -7.87 5.71
N TYR A 16 -6.85 -6.55 5.53
CA TYR A 16 -8.00 -5.84 4.96
C TYR A 16 -8.13 -6.13 3.47
N ILE A 17 -7.00 -6.11 2.76
CA ILE A 17 -6.94 -6.46 1.35
C ILE A 17 -7.31 -7.93 1.14
N ARG A 18 -6.74 -8.85 1.94
CA ARG A 18 -7.04 -10.30 1.84
C ARG A 18 -8.50 -10.64 2.06
N ASN A 19 -9.15 -9.93 2.99
CA ASN A 19 -10.56 -10.16 3.31
C ASN A 19 -11.51 -9.45 2.31
N GLY A 20 -10.98 -8.74 1.32
CA GLY A 20 -11.77 -7.96 0.37
C GLY A 20 -12.43 -6.73 1.00
N THR A 21 -11.93 -6.25 2.13
CA THR A 21 -12.44 -5.10 2.87
C THR A 21 -11.53 -3.89 2.70
N ILE A 22 -11.05 -3.65 1.47
CA ILE A 22 -10.29 -2.43 1.13
C ILE A 22 -11.23 -1.24 1.35
N GLY A 23 -10.75 -0.22 2.05
CA GLY A 23 -11.56 0.98 2.31
C GLY A 23 -11.92 1.72 1.02
N ASP A 24 -13.14 2.23 0.93
CA ASP A 24 -13.64 2.96 -0.26
C ASP A 24 -12.75 4.16 -0.64
N TRP A 25 -12.05 4.75 0.34
CA TRP A 25 -11.09 5.85 0.11
C TRP A 25 -9.82 5.44 -0.65
N ALA A 26 -9.48 4.15 -0.62
CA ALA A 26 -8.34 3.58 -1.32
C ALA A 26 -8.72 3.06 -2.72
N ILE A 27 -10.01 2.96 -3.04
CA ILE A 27 -10.52 2.51 -4.35
C ILE A 27 -10.80 3.73 -5.23
N ASN A 28 -10.24 3.75 -6.44
CA ASN A 28 -10.47 4.80 -7.41
C ASN A 28 -11.73 4.51 -8.27
N PRO A 29 -12.33 5.54 -8.90
CA PRO A 29 -13.54 5.37 -9.73
C PRO A 29 -13.38 4.42 -10.93
N ASP A 30 -12.16 4.19 -11.40
CA ASP A 30 -11.83 3.29 -12.50
C ASP A 30 -11.59 1.84 -12.05
N GLY A 31 -11.73 1.55 -10.76
CA GLY A 31 -11.52 0.22 -10.17
C GLY A 31 -10.06 -0.08 -9.78
N THR A 32 -9.13 0.84 -10.01
CA THR A 32 -7.77 0.71 -9.46
C THR A 32 -7.74 1.02 -7.97
N VAL A 33 -6.68 0.59 -7.28
CA VAL A 33 -6.51 0.81 -5.84
C VAL A 33 -5.22 1.54 -5.53
N ASN A 34 -5.27 2.39 -4.51
CA ASN A 34 -4.12 3.11 -3.97
C ASN A 34 -3.52 2.33 -2.80
N LEU A 35 -2.25 1.94 -2.93
CA LEU A 35 -1.57 1.08 -1.98
C LEU A 35 -0.22 1.67 -1.55
N ILE A 36 0.26 1.22 -0.40
CA ILE A 36 1.64 1.36 0.04
C ILE A 36 2.30 0.00 -0.15
N VAL A 37 3.31 -0.06 -1.01
CA VAL A 37 4.08 -1.29 -1.28
C VAL A 37 5.48 -1.11 -0.74
N GLU A 38 5.83 -1.89 0.28
CA GLU A 38 7.16 -1.93 0.89
C GLU A 38 8.03 -2.98 0.19
N PHE A 39 9.27 -2.59 -0.12
CA PHE A 39 10.26 -3.45 -0.77
C PHE A 39 11.40 -3.75 0.18
N PHE A 40 12.03 -4.91 0.02
CA PHE A 40 13.23 -5.25 0.79
C PHE A 40 14.34 -4.23 0.55
N LYS A 41 15.17 -3.99 1.57
CA LYS A 41 16.17 -2.90 1.61
C LYS A 41 17.27 -3.00 0.53
N ASP A 42 17.47 -4.18 -0.04
CA ASP A 42 18.39 -4.46 -1.12
C ASP A 42 17.79 -4.15 -2.51
N VAL A 43 16.49 -3.88 -2.58
CA VAL A 43 15.80 -3.41 -3.79
C VAL A 43 15.83 -1.88 -3.82
N SER A 44 16.37 -1.31 -4.90
CA SER A 44 16.37 0.13 -5.08
C SER A 44 14.96 0.63 -5.41
N LEU A 45 14.62 1.86 -5.01
CA LEU A 45 13.32 2.45 -5.36
C LEU A 45 13.14 2.70 -6.85
N ASP A 46 14.23 2.75 -7.63
CA ASP A 46 14.16 2.86 -9.09
C ASP A 46 13.79 1.50 -9.71
N ASP A 47 14.36 0.40 -9.22
CA ASP A 47 13.98 -0.96 -9.63
C ASP A 47 12.55 -1.28 -9.19
N ALA A 48 12.17 -0.84 -7.99
CA ALA A 48 10.82 -0.99 -7.46
C ALA A 48 9.77 -0.30 -8.36
N GLU A 49 10.07 0.87 -8.91
CA GLU A 49 9.17 1.56 -9.85
C GLU A 49 8.97 0.75 -11.13
N LEU A 50 10.03 0.14 -11.67
CA LEU A 50 9.95 -0.73 -12.84
C LEU A 50 9.11 -1.99 -12.57
N ILE A 51 9.19 -2.55 -11.36
CA ILE A 51 8.34 -3.67 -10.94
C ILE A 51 6.88 -3.21 -10.95
N ILE A 52 6.57 -2.05 -10.35
CA ILE A 52 5.20 -1.53 -10.30
C ILE A 52 4.64 -1.27 -11.71
N GLU A 53 5.44 -0.70 -12.61
CA GLU A 53 5.05 -0.47 -14.01
C GLU A 53 4.74 -1.77 -14.76
N HIS A 54 5.40 -2.89 -14.42
CA HIS A 54 5.12 -4.20 -15.02
C HIS A 54 3.69 -4.70 -14.75
N TYR A 55 3.10 -4.29 -13.62
CA TYR A 55 1.74 -4.64 -13.20
C TYR A 55 0.72 -3.55 -13.55
N ASP A 56 0.98 -2.78 -14.63
CA ASP A 56 0.18 -1.62 -15.05
C ASP A 56 0.00 -0.57 -13.93
N GLY A 57 0.96 -0.53 -13.01
CA GLY A 57 0.96 0.34 -11.86
C GLY A 57 1.56 1.71 -12.15
N VAL A 58 1.12 2.70 -11.38
CA VAL A 58 1.65 4.07 -11.43
C VAL A 58 2.11 4.50 -10.05
N THR A 59 3.39 4.83 -9.94
CA THR A 59 3.96 5.39 -8.70
C THR A 59 3.51 6.83 -8.51
N LYS A 60 2.93 7.11 -7.34
CA LYS A 60 2.49 8.45 -6.91
C LYS A 60 3.53 9.15 -6.05
N SER A 61 4.24 8.41 -5.20
CA SER A 61 5.24 8.96 -4.29
C SER A 61 6.20 7.88 -3.77
N ARG A 62 7.35 8.31 -3.27
CA ARG A 62 8.37 7.48 -2.64
C ARG A 62 8.41 7.73 -1.12
N VAL A 63 8.34 6.66 -0.33
CA VAL A 63 8.49 6.71 1.13
C VAL A 63 9.83 6.10 1.53
N ARG A 64 10.89 6.90 1.44
CA ARG A 64 12.28 6.44 1.62
C ARG A 64 12.60 5.87 2.99
N SER A 65 11.90 6.31 4.04
CA SER A 65 12.15 5.87 5.43
C SER A 65 11.85 4.39 5.67
N ILE A 66 10.97 3.79 4.86
CA ILE A 66 10.56 2.38 4.93
C ILE A 66 10.84 1.64 3.63
N ASN A 67 11.53 2.25 2.66
CA ASN A 67 11.74 1.67 1.32
C ASN A 67 10.44 1.25 0.62
N ALA A 68 9.46 2.15 0.60
CA ALA A 68 8.15 1.88 0.01
C ALA A 68 7.77 2.87 -1.10
N LEU A 69 6.83 2.46 -1.95
CA LEU A 69 6.16 3.29 -2.94
C LEU A 69 4.69 3.43 -2.59
N VAL A 70 4.15 4.64 -2.76
CA VAL A 70 2.70 4.85 -2.84
C VAL A 70 2.31 4.70 -4.30
N VAL A 71 1.45 3.76 -4.62
CA VAL A 71 1.15 3.35 -6.00
C VAL A 71 -0.34 3.28 -6.24
N THR A 72 -0.73 3.39 -7.51
CA THR A 72 -2.05 3.00 -7.99
C THR A 72 -1.90 1.80 -8.90
N ILE A 73 -2.60 0.69 -8.63
CA ILE A 73 -2.53 -0.54 -9.46
C ILE A 73 -3.93 -1.11 -9.70
N PRO A 74 -4.13 -1.93 -10.75
CA PRO A 74 -5.32 -2.77 -10.89
C PRO A 74 -5.53 -3.67 -9.65
N GLN A 75 -6.77 -3.79 -9.17
CA GLN A 75 -7.06 -4.54 -7.95
C GLN A 75 -6.76 -6.05 -8.08
N ASP A 76 -6.90 -6.61 -9.26
CA ASP A 76 -6.59 -8.01 -9.57
C ASP A 76 -5.09 -8.30 -9.60
N ALA A 77 -4.25 -7.30 -9.89
CA ALA A 77 -2.79 -7.43 -9.90
C ALA A 77 -2.16 -7.56 -8.50
N ILE A 78 -2.90 -7.26 -7.41
CA ILE A 78 -2.36 -7.26 -6.04
C ILE A 78 -1.72 -8.60 -5.66
N TYR A 79 -2.39 -9.71 -5.98
CA TYR A 79 -1.90 -11.05 -5.62
C TYR A 79 -0.70 -11.46 -6.45
N GLU A 80 -0.66 -11.07 -7.73
CA GLU A 80 0.50 -11.34 -8.58
C GLU A 80 1.70 -10.51 -8.13
N LEU A 81 1.52 -9.22 -7.81
CA LEU A 81 2.56 -8.37 -7.24
C LEU A 81 3.13 -8.95 -5.93
N ALA A 82 2.32 -9.59 -5.09
CA ALA A 82 2.79 -10.22 -3.87
C ALA A 82 3.70 -11.45 -4.14
N ASN A 83 3.68 -12.04 -5.33
CA ASN A 83 4.60 -13.10 -5.72
C ASN A 83 6.02 -12.58 -6.00
N GLU A 84 6.21 -11.28 -6.18
CA GLU A 84 7.54 -10.70 -6.36
C GLU A 84 8.39 -10.93 -5.10
N ASP A 85 9.57 -11.53 -5.29
CA ASP A 85 10.55 -11.72 -4.23
C ASP A 85 11.01 -10.39 -3.62
N SER A 86 11.01 -9.33 -4.43
CA SER A 86 11.36 -7.96 -4.05
C SER A 86 10.36 -7.31 -3.09
N VAL A 87 9.10 -7.77 -3.09
CA VAL A 87 8.02 -7.19 -2.29
C VAL A 87 8.04 -7.79 -0.89
N GLN A 88 8.05 -6.89 0.10
CA GLN A 88 8.05 -7.23 1.52
C GLN A 88 6.66 -7.14 2.14
N TRP A 89 5.88 -6.09 1.79
CA TRP A 89 4.56 -5.86 2.36
C TRP A 89 3.67 -5.02 1.43
N ILE A 90 2.37 -5.30 1.42
CA ILE A 90 1.34 -4.55 0.69
C ILE A 90 0.25 -4.14 1.67
N GLU A 91 0.01 -2.83 1.77
CA GLU A 91 -1.00 -2.22 2.65
C GLU A 91 -1.87 -1.23 1.87
N GLU A 92 -3.11 -1.03 2.32
CA GLU A 92 -3.95 0.04 1.79
C GLU A 92 -3.45 1.41 2.28
N VAL A 93 -3.68 2.46 1.49
CA VAL A 93 -3.44 3.81 1.99
C VAL A 93 -4.41 4.11 3.16
N PRO A 94 -3.94 4.76 4.23
CA PRO A 94 -4.83 5.14 5.32
C PRO A 94 -5.88 6.16 4.82
N PRO A 95 -7.07 6.20 5.46
CA PRO A 95 -8.04 7.24 5.17
C PRO A 95 -7.45 8.62 5.44
N GLN A 96 -7.93 9.62 4.70
CA GLN A 96 -7.51 11.00 4.97
C GLN A 96 -7.88 11.39 6.40
N PRO A 97 -7.01 12.14 7.11
CA PRO A 97 -7.34 12.67 8.42
C PRO A 97 -8.65 13.45 8.35
N ILE A 98 -9.59 13.11 9.23
CA ILE A 98 -10.82 13.88 9.39
C ILE A 98 -10.39 15.18 10.08
N ALA A 99 -10.66 16.33 9.47
CA ALA A 99 -10.51 17.59 10.18
C ALA A 99 -11.52 17.59 11.33
N GLU A 100 -11.06 17.45 12.57
CA GLU A 100 -11.93 17.69 13.72
C GLU A 100 -12.36 19.16 13.67
N PRO A 101 -13.67 19.47 13.67
CA PRO A 101 -14.10 20.85 13.80
C PRO A 101 -13.74 21.31 15.22
N TYR A 102 -12.67 22.09 15.35
CA TYR A 102 -12.41 22.83 16.58
C TYR A 102 -13.56 23.83 16.77
N ASP A 103 -14.43 23.56 17.75
CA ASP A 103 -15.48 24.48 18.17
C ASP A 103 -14.86 25.70 18.85
N ILE A 104 -14.54 26.72 18.05
CA ILE A 104 -14.02 28.01 18.51
C ILE A 104 -15.18 28.94 18.92
N THR A 105 -16.03 28.52 19.86
CA THR A 105 -17.08 29.40 20.42
C THR A 105 -16.95 29.68 21.92
N GLU A 106 -15.92 29.18 22.60
CA GLU A 106 -15.71 29.41 24.05
C GLU A 106 -14.50 30.31 24.36
N VAL A 107 -14.32 31.45 23.68
CA VAL A 107 -13.35 32.46 24.16
C VAL A 107 -13.78 33.91 23.91
N GLU A 108 -15.01 34.28 24.29
CA GLU A 108 -15.28 35.67 24.66
C GLU A 108 -16.13 35.69 25.94
N LYS A 109 -15.51 36.11 27.04
CA LYS A 109 -16.18 36.47 28.29
C LYS A 109 -15.66 37.83 28.75
#